data_AF-A0A8H4QWE9-F1
#
_entry.id   AF-A0A8H4QWE9-F1
#
_cell.length_a   1.000
_cell.length_b   1.000
_cell.length_c   1.000
_cell.angle_alpha   90.00
_cell.angle_beta   90.00
_cell.angle_gamma   90.00
#
_symmetry.space_group_name_H-M   'P 1'
#
loop_
_entity.id
_entity.type
_entity.pdbx_description
1 polymer ?
#
loop_
_entity_poly.entity_id
_entity_poly.type
_entity_poly.pdbx_seq_one_letter_code
_entity_poly.pdbx_strand_id
1 'polypeptide(L)'
;MSSIDYSKPLATLLRDSTHEAHDQVASSEGAKLLLSGGLSKEEYTRYLMMLWHVYDVLERALDRHATHPSLEPTYNPALLARAPALSSDIAYLLQVDNWKSHPIHVRLMSSSHTPLRTYLARLEELSKSSDPSALLAHSYVRYLGDLSGGQTIRHTLAKAYGLDETSGLGVSFYAFKELRSSKLASQGEMKRIKDWFREGLNAAGEKGVAVKKAVVQEASTAFILNAGLFDLLDTNDNEPLVEQAQKTYPIASVIAVIAAICLSHFVLVIGGFTGDKGYEKLIAFERFISNLWDQVSK
;
A
#
# COMPACT_ATOMS: atom_id res chain seq x y z
N MET A 1 2.77 -29.05 11.23
CA MET A 1 2.77 -27.59 11.48
C MET A 1 3.47 -27.36 12.81
N SER A 2 4.52 -26.55 12.83
CA SER A 2 5.17 -26.15 14.10
C SER A 2 4.15 -25.44 15.00
N SER A 3 4.16 -25.72 16.31
CA SER A 3 3.29 -25.03 17.25
C SER A 3 3.60 -23.52 17.26
N ILE A 4 2.60 -22.67 17.10
CA ILE A 4 2.77 -21.21 17.10
C ILE A 4 3.27 -20.75 18.49
N ASP A 5 4.42 -20.08 18.50
CA ASP A 5 5.02 -19.50 19.71
C ASP A 5 4.39 -18.13 20.03
N TYR A 6 3.34 -18.15 20.87
CA TYR A 6 2.62 -16.94 21.28
C TYR A 6 3.41 -16.00 22.20
N SER A 7 4.66 -16.30 22.55
CA SER A 7 5.53 -15.34 23.24
C SER A 7 5.97 -14.20 22.31
N LYS A 8 6.00 -14.44 20.99
CA LYS A 8 6.37 -13.44 19.98
C LYS A 8 5.39 -12.25 19.92
N PRO A 9 5.85 -11.07 19.46
CA PRO A 9 4.96 -9.93 19.21
C PRO A 9 3.88 -10.27 18.17
N LEU A 10 2.68 -9.69 18.30
CA LEU A 10 1.54 -10.02 17.44
C LEU A 10 1.81 -9.68 15.97
N ALA A 11 2.47 -8.56 15.68
CA ALA A 11 2.85 -8.21 14.32
C ALA A 11 3.79 -9.25 13.68
N THR A 12 4.71 -9.83 14.47
CA THR A 12 5.58 -10.92 14.01
C THR A 12 4.77 -12.18 13.74
N LEU A 13 3.87 -12.55 14.64
CA LEU A 13 3.01 -13.71 14.46
C LEU A 13 2.18 -13.62 13.19
N LEU A 14 1.54 -12.47 12.96
CA LEU A 14 0.73 -12.23 11.77
C LEU A 14 1.56 -12.30 10.50
N ARG A 15 2.71 -11.63 10.46
CA ARG A 15 3.62 -11.70 9.30
C ARG A 15 4.02 -13.13 8.98
N ASP A 16 4.43 -13.88 10.00
CA ASP A 16 4.92 -15.25 9.84
C ASP A 16 3.77 -16.20 9.43
N SER A 17 2.58 -16.05 10.02
CA SER A 17 1.44 -16.94 9.78
C SER A 17 0.71 -16.66 8.46
N THR A 18 0.84 -15.47 7.89
CA THR A 18 0.12 -15.08 6.67
C THR A 18 0.99 -14.98 5.42
N HIS A 19 2.29 -15.31 5.51
CA HIS A 19 3.22 -15.18 4.38
C HIS A 19 2.76 -15.96 3.15
N GLU A 20 2.43 -17.25 3.31
CA GLU A 20 1.98 -18.10 2.20
C GLU A 20 0.67 -17.60 1.58
N ALA A 21 -0.29 -17.20 2.42
CA ALA A 21 -1.57 -16.67 1.95
C ALA A 21 -1.40 -15.34 1.18
N HIS A 22 -0.48 -14.48 1.63
CA HIS A 22 -0.11 -13.26 0.93
C HIS A 22 0.48 -13.57 -0.46
N ASP A 23 1.42 -14.50 -0.55
CA ASP A 23 2.07 -14.86 -1.81
C ASP A 23 1.08 -15.47 -2.81
N GLN A 24 0.17 -16.32 -2.32
CA GLN A 24 -0.91 -16.90 -3.14
C GLN A 24 -1.79 -15.81 -3.73
N VAL A 25 -2.28 -14.86 -2.91
CA VAL A 25 -3.11 -13.74 -3.37
C VAL A 25 -2.35 -12.87 -4.37
N ALA A 26 -1.10 -12.49 -4.08
CA ALA A 26 -0.28 -11.66 -4.96
C ALA A 26 0.03 -12.34 -6.31
N SER A 27 0.04 -13.68 -6.34
CA SER A 27 0.28 -14.48 -7.55
C SER A 27 -0.97 -14.72 -8.40
N SER A 28 -2.18 -14.44 -7.87
CA SER A 28 -3.44 -14.63 -8.59
C SER A 28 -3.53 -13.75 -9.84
N GLU A 29 -4.26 -14.24 -10.85
CA GLU A 29 -4.44 -13.52 -12.12
C GLU A 29 -5.13 -12.18 -11.92
N GLY A 30 -6.24 -12.16 -11.17
CA GLY A 30 -6.98 -10.94 -10.86
C GLY A 30 -6.13 -9.90 -10.13
N ALA A 31 -5.30 -10.31 -9.16
CA ALA A 31 -4.38 -9.39 -8.49
C ALA A 31 -3.32 -8.83 -9.45
N LYS A 32 -2.74 -9.68 -10.32
CA LYS A 32 -1.77 -9.22 -11.32
C LYS A 32 -2.36 -8.21 -12.30
N LEU A 33 -3.56 -8.48 -12.82
CA LEU A 33 -4.27 -7.57 -13.73
C LEU A 33 -4.63 -6.25 -13.05
N LEU A 34 -5.11 -6.30 -11.81
CA LEU A 34 -5.38 -5.09 -11.03
C LEU A 34 -4.10 -4.26 -10.85
N LEU A 35 -3.02 -4.88 -10.38
CA LEU A 35 -1.77 -4.19 -10.04
C LEU A 35 -1.02 -3.66 -11.27
N SER A 36 -1.22 -4.26 -12.44
CA SER A 36 -0.65 -3.80 -13.71
C SER A 36 -1.51 -2.75 -14.43
N GLY A 37 -2.76 -2.53 -13.98
CA GLY A 37 -3.73 -1.71 -14.69
C GLY A 37 -4.30 -2.39 -15.96
N GLY A 38 -4.25 -3.72 -16.04
CA GLY A 38 -4.77 -4.51 -17.16
C GLY A 38 -6.28 -4.79 -17.11
N LEU A 39 -6.95 -4.51 -15.98
CA LEU A 39 -8.41 -4.54 -15.91
C LEU A 39 -9.01 -3.36 -16.68
N SER A 40 -10.17 -3.55 -17.30
CA SER A 40 -10.94 -2.44 -17.85
C SER A 40 -11.29 -1.42 -16.75
N LYS A 41 -11.49 -0.15 -17.13
CA LYS A 41 -11.88 0.90 -16.18
C LYS A 41 -13.21 0.58 -15.49
N GLU A 42 -14.15 -0.05 -16.20
CA GLU A 42 -15.43 -0.51 -15.65
C GLU A 42 -15.20 -1.57 -14.56
N GLU A 43 -14.35 -2.57 -14.82
CA GLU A 43 -14.10 -3.65 -13.87
C GLU A 43 -13.28 -3.18 -12.65
N TYR A 44 -12.31 -2.29 -12.85
CA TYR A 44 -11.64 -1.60 -11.74
C TYR A 44 -12.65 -0.82 -10.88
N THR A 45 -13.58 -0.10 -11.50
CA THR A 45 -14.62 0.64 -10.77
C THR A 45 -15.53 -0.31 -9.99
N ARG A 46 -15.88 -1.47 -10.56
CA ARG A 46 -16.64 -2.52 -9.88
C ARG A 46 -15.86 -3.09 -8.69
N TYR A 47 -14.56 -3.30 -8.83
CA TYR A 47 -13.68 -3.69 -7.73
C TYR A 47 -13.66 -2.66 -6.60
N LEU A 48 -13.57 -1.37 -6.90
CA LEU A 48 -13.64 -0.32 -5.88
C LEU A 48 -14.98 -0.32 -5.14
N MET A 49 -16.10 -0.63 -5.81
CA MET A 49 -17.39 -0.80 -5.13
C MET A 49 -17.38 -1.96 -4.14
N MET A 50 -16.74 -3.09 -4.48
CA MET A 50 -16.56 -4.21 -3.54
C MET A 50 -15.73 -3.79 -2.32
N LEU A 51 -14.61 -3.10 -2.56
CA LEU A 51 -13.78 -2.56 -1.48
C LEU A 51 -14.56 -1.58 -0.62
N TRP A 52 -15.33 -0.66 -1.21
CA TRP A 52 -16.12 0.32 -0.47
C TRP A 52 -17.01 -0.35 0.58
N HIS A 53 -17.73 -1.41 0.20
CA HIS A 53 -18.59 -2.14 1.15
C HIS A 53 -17.78 -2.80 2.27
N VAL A 54 -16.63 -3.41 1.95
CA VAL A 54 -15.77 -4.04 2.95
C VAL A 54 -15.23 -3.00 3.94
N TYR A 55 -14.69 -1.89 3.46
CA TYR A 55 -14.19 -0.82 4.33
C TYR A 55 -15.31 -0.14 5.09
N ASP A 56 -16.47 0.13 4.50
CA ASP A 56 -17.60 0.75 5.21
C ASP A 56 -18.06 -0.11 6.40
N VAL A 57 -18.17 -1.43 6.23
CA VAL A 57 -18.53 -2.33 7.33
C VAL A 57 -17.40 -2.41 8.36
N LEU A 58 -16.15 -2.58 7.92
CA LEU A 58 -14.98 -2.66 8.80
C LEU A 58 -14.82 -1.38 9.63
N GLU A 59 -14.87 -0.21 8.99
CA GLU A 59 -14.64 1.09 9.62
C GLU A 59 -15.76 1.43 10.62
N ARG A 60 -17.03 1.15 10.28
CA ARG A 60 -18.12 1.26 11.25
C ARG A 60 -17.96 0.30 12.44
N ALA A 61 -17.42 -0.89 12.21
CA ALA A 61 -17.13 -1.84 13.28
C ALA A 61 -15.98 -1.37 14.18
N LEU A 62 -14.92 -0.80 13.60
CA LEU A 62 -13.81 -0.21 14.34
C LEU A 62 -14.25 1.02 15.14
N ASP A 63 -15.08 1.90 14.56
CA ASP A 63 -15.65 3.06 15.25
C ASP A 63 -16.51 2.65 16.45
N ARG A 64 -17.36 1.63 16.28
CA ARG A 64 -18.18 1.07 17.37
C ARG A 64 -17.33 0.62 18.55
N HIS A 65 -16.12 0.10 18.28
CA HIS A 65 -15.23 -0.49 19.28
C HIS A 65 -13.95 0.32 19.47
N ALA A 66 -13.98 1.62 19.19
CA ALA A 66 -12.81 2.50 19.18
C ALA A 66 -12.06 2.54 20.53
N THR A 67 -12.76 2.32 21.64
CA THR A 67 -12.18 2.29 22.99
C THR A 67 -11.88 0.88 23.50
N HIS A 68 -12.09 -0.16 22.69
CA HIS A 68 -11.80 -1.52 23.10
C HIS A 68 -10.28 -1.69 23.28
N PRO A 69 -9.78 -2.24 24.41
CA PRO A 69 -8.34 -2.26 24.72
C PRO A 69 -7.44 -2.92 23.67
N SER A 70 -7.97 -3.85 22.89
CA SER A 70 -7.24 -4.50 21.80
C SER A 70 -7.31 -3.73 20.48
N LEU A 71 -8.31 -2.86 20.25
CA LEU A 71 -8.50 -2.18 18.96
C LEU A 71 -7.96 -0.74 18.97
N GLU A 72 -8.13 -0.05 20.11
CA GLU A 72 -7.71 1.34 20.34
C GLU A 72 -6.26 1.63 19.90
N PRO A 73 -5.25 0.77 20.15
CA PRO A 73 -3.86 1.09 19.78
C PRO A 73 -3.60 1.27 18.28
N THR A 74 -4.51 0.78 17.43
CA THR A 74 -4.42 0.88 15.96
C THR A 74 -5.47 1.82 15.37
N TYR A 75 -6.33 2.40 16.22
CA TYR A 75 -7.46 3.19 15.77
C TYR A 75 -7.04 4.63 15.43
N ASN A 76 -7.03 4.95 14.13
CA ASN A 76 -6.82 6.31 13.64
C ASN A 76 -7.58 6.53 12.31
N PRO A 77 -8.88 6.85 12.36
CA PRO A 77 -9.70 6.98 11.16
C PRO A 77 -9.24 8.12 10.26
N ALA A 78 -8.71 9.22 10.82
CA ALA A 78 -8.19 10.34 10.04
C ALA A 78 -7.02 9.95 9.13
N LEU A 79 -6.26 8.92 9.54
CA LEU A 79 -5.14 8.37 8.80
C LEU A 79 -5.55 7.20 7.89
N LEU A 80 -6.31 6.24 8.43
CA LEU A 80 -6.51 4.94 7.81
C LEU A 80 -7.84 4.78 7.06
N ALA A 81 -8.89 5.54 7.38
CA ALA A 81 -10.20 5.33 6.77
C ALA A 81 -10.14 5.50 5.25
N ARG A 82 -10.72 4.55 4.52
CA ARG A 82 -10.69 4.42 3.06
C ARG A 82 -12.07 4.57 2.44
N ALA A 83 -13.16 4.26 3.15
CA ALA A 83 -14.51 4.29 2.58
C ALA A 83 -14.88 5.66 1.96
N PRO A 84 -14.53 6.83 2.56
CA PRO A 84 -14.79 8.12 1.93
C PRO A 84 -14.02 8.32 0.62
N ALA A 85 -12.74 7.94 0.58
CA ALA A 85 -11.91 8.05 -0.62
C ALA A 85 -12.42 7.13 -1.74
N LEU A 86 -12.77 5.89 -1.41
CA LEU A 86 -13.38 4.94 -2.34
C LEU A 86 -14.69 5.47 -2.92
N SER A 87 -15.57 6.04 -2.09
CA SER A 87 -16.83 6.62 -2.57
C SER A 87 -16.59 7.77 -3.56
N SER A 88 -15.60 8.64 -3.26
CA SER A 88 -15.23 9.75 -4.14
C SER A 88 -14.63 9.26 -5.46
N ASP A 89 -13.76 8.25 -5.40
CA ASP A 89 -13.15 7.67 -6.60
C ASP A 89 -14.18 7.01 -7.50
N ILE A 90 -15.12 6.24 -6.94
CA ILE A 90 -16.19 5.58 -7.71
C ILE A 90 -17.09 6.63 -8.39
N ALA A 91 -17.51 7.66 -7.66
CA ALA A 91 -18.31 8.76 -8.22
C ALA A 91 -17.59 9.44 -9.38
N TYR A 92 -16.30 9.73 -9.21
CA TYR A 92 -15.47 10.35 -10.24
C TYR A 92 -15.28 9.43 -11.46
N LEU A 93 -14.98 8.15 -11.27
CA LEU A 93 -14.75 7.23 -12.39
C LEU A 93 -16.00 7.04 -13.26
N LEU A 94 -17.19 7.09 -12.64
CA LEU A 94 -18.48 6.98 -13.30
C LEU A 94 -19.05 8.33 -13.79
N GLN A 95 -18.48 9.45 -13.35
CA GLN A 95 -19.00 10.80 -13.60
C GLN A 95 -20.45 10.96 -13.13
N VAL A 96 -20.75 10.49 -11.91
CA VAL A 96 -22.09 10.60 -11.28
C VAL A 96 -21.98 10.99 -9.81
N ASP A 97 -22.97 11.73 -9.30
CA ASP A 97 -23.01 12.10 -7.87
C ASP A 97 -23.43 10.92 -6.97
N ASN A 98 -24.42 10.14 -7.41
CA ASN A 98 -24.94 9.00 -6.67
C ASN A 98 -24.60 7.68 -7.37
N TRP A 99 -23.40 7.17 -7.12
CA TRP A 99 -22.94 5.92 -7.72
C TRP A 99 -23.69 4.67 -7.22
N LYS A 100 -24.35 4.72 -6.06
CA LYS A 100 -25.11 3.58 -5.51
C LYS A 100 -26.40 3.27 -6.30
N SER A 101 -26.87 4.17 -7.14
CA SER A 101 -27.94 3.89 -8.11
C SER A 101 -27.42 3.44 -9.48
N HIS A 102 -26.10 3.40 -9.68
CA HIS A 102 -25.53 3.03 -10.96
C HIS A 102 -25.78 1.54 -11.27
N PRO A 103 -26.11 1.16 -12.52
CA PRO A 103 -26.42 -0.23 -12.88
C PRO A 103 -25.34 -1.26 -12.48
N ILE A 104 -24.05 -0.90 -12.56
CA ILE A 104 -22.94 -1.76 -12.10
C ILE A 104 -23.10 -2.13 -10.63
N HIS A 105 -23.39 -1.15 -9.77
CA HIS A 105 -23.58 -1.37 -8.34
C HIS A 105 -24.84 -2.16 -8.05
N VAL A 106 -25.96 -1.82 -8.71
CA VAL A 106 -27.23 -2.54 -8.55
C VAL A 106 -27.05 -4.02 -8.91
N ARG A 107 -26.36 -4.32 -10.03
CA ARG A 107 -26.03 -5.70 -10.42
C ARG A 107 -25.15 -6.38 -9.38
N LEU A 108 -24.06 -5.74 -8.96
CA LEU A 108 -23.15 -6.26 -7.92
C LEU A 108 -23.91 -6.66 -6.65
N MET A 109 -24.89 -5.84 -6.24
CA MET A 109 -25.68 -6.09 -5.02
C MET A 109 -26.84 -7.05 -5.22
N SER A 110 -27.35 -7.22 -6.44
CA SER A 110 -28.47 -8.13 -6.74
C SER A 110 -28.11 -9.61 -6.59
N SER A 111 -26.84 -9.98 -6.75
CA SER A 111 -26.38 -11.36 -6.62
C SER A 111 -26.45 -11.84 -5.16
N SER A 112 -27.22 -12.89 -4.91
CA SER A 112 -27.24 -13.60 -3.63
C SER A 112 -26.04 -14.54 -3.53
N HIS A 113 -25.42 -14.65 -2.34
CA HIS A 113 -24.32 -15.59 -2.03
C HIS A 113 -23.00 -15.35 -2.81
N THR A 114 -22.52 -14.12 -2.83
CA THR A 114 -21.19 -13.79 -3.38
C THR A 114 -20.11 -13.82 -2.28
N PRO A 115 -18.82 -14.05 -2.64
CA PRO A 115 -17.69 -13.84 -1.74
C PRO A 115 -17.72 -12.49 -1.00
N LEU A 116 -18.19 -11.42 -1.67
CA LEU A 116 -18.42 -10.12 -1.04
C LEU A 116 -19.40 -10.24 0.14
N ARG A 117 -20.59 -10.83 -0.06
CA ARG A 117 -21.58 -10.99 1.02
C ARG A 117 -21.05 -11.84 2.18
N THR A 118 -20.27 -12.88 1.89
CA THR A 118 -19.59 -13.68 2.92
C THR A 118 -18.61 -12.84 3.73
N TYR A 119 -17.83 -11.97 3.08
CA TYR A 119 -16.93 -11.05 3.77
C TYR A 119 -17.71 -10.07 4.66
N LEU A 120 -18.73 -9.39 4.12
CA LEU A 120 -19.52 -8.43 4.91
C LEU A 120 -20.19 -9.11 6.12
N ALA A 121 -20.74 -10.31 5.94
CA ALA A 121 -21.35 -11.07 7.01
C ALA A 121 -20.35 -11.41 8.12
N ARG A 122 -19.11 -11.82 7.77
CA ARG A 122 -18.07 -12.10 8.77
C ARG A 122 -17.70 -10.86 9.57
N LEU A 123 -17.51 -9.71 8.91
CA LEU A 123 -17.20 -8.46 9.60
C LEU A 123 -18.33 -8.03 10.54
N GLU A 124 -19.59 -8.19 10.11
CA GLU A 124 -20.74 -7.93 10.97
C GLU A 124 -20.83 -8.86 12.17
N GLU A 125 -20.54 -10.15 11.98
CA GLU A 125 -20.49 -11.15 13.05
C GLU A 125 -19.43 -10.76 14.10
N LEU A 126 -18.21 -10.46 13.67
CA LEU A 126 -17.13 -10.01 14.53
C LEU A 126 -17.48 -8.70 15.26
N SER A 127 -18.15 -7.77 14.58
CA SER A 127 -18.61 -6.52 15.18
C SER A 127 -19.67 -6.71 16.27
N LYS A 128 -20.49 -7.77 16.17
CA LYS A 128 -21.54 -8.10 17.14
C LYS A 128 -21.06 -9.06 18.24
N SER A 129 -19.85 -9.62 18.11
CA SER A 129 -19.22 -10.51 19.09
C SER A 129 -18.98 -9.81 20.42
N SER A 130 -19.02 -10.57 21.52
CA SER A 130 -18.62 -10.10 22.85
C SER A 130 -17.12 -9.77 22.93
N ASP A 131 -16.30 -10.41 22.10
CA ASP A 131 -14.90 -10.08 21.89
C ASP A 131 -14.67 -9.69 20.42
N PRO A 132 -14.48 -8.39 20.12
CA PRO A 132 -14.27 -7.89 18.78
C PRO A 132 -12.78 -7.90 18.36
N SER A 133 -11.85 -8.46 19.16
CA SER A 133 -10.42 -8.34 18.88
C SER A 133 -10.00 -8.86 17.51
N ALA A 134 -10.71 -9.87 17.00
CA ALA A 134 -10.48 -10.46 15.68
C ALA A 134 -10.64 -9.45 14.51
N LEU A 135 -11.32 -8.31 14.71
CA LEU A 135 -11.35 -7.21 13.73
C LEU A 135 -9.94 -6.66 13.41
N LEU A 136 -8.97 -6.81 14.30
CA LEU A 136 -7.56 -6.46 14.03
C LEU A 136 -7.00 -7.24 12.85
N ALA A 137 -7.42 -8.49 12.65
CA ALA A 137 -6.93 -9.32 11.57
C ALA A 137 -7.30 -8.72 10.21
N HIS A 138 -8.55 -8.30 10.05
CA HIS A 138 -9.02 -7.63 8.85
C HIS A 138 -8.37 -6.26 8.65
N SER A 139 -8.22 -5.49 9.72
CA SER A 139 -7.50 -4.20 9.68
C SER A 139 -6.04 -4.38 9.24
N TYR A 140 -5.36 -5.40 9.74
CA TYR A 140 -4.00 -5.77 9.33
C TYR A 140 -3.92 -6.15 7.86
N VAL A 141 -4.76 -7.08 7.39
CA VAL A 141 -4.74 -7.54 6.00
C VAL A 141 -5.03 -6.40 5.02
N ARG A 142 -6.01 -5.55 5.34
CA ARG A 142 -6.42 -4.44 4.47
C ARG A 142 -5.41 -3.29 4.53
N TYR A 143 -5.24 -2.64 5.67
CA TYR A 143 -4.46 -1.40 5.76
C TYR A 143 -2.98 -1.59 5.45
N LEU A 144 -2.33 -2.66 5.95
CA LEU A 144 -0.93 -2.88 5.62
C LEU A 144 -0.72 -3.31 4.17
N GLY A 145 -1.71 -3.97 3.57
CA GLY A 145 -1.73 -4.25 2.13
C GLY A 145 -1.71 -2.97 1.31
N ASP A 146 -2.65 -2.05 1.60
CA ASP A 146 -2.77 -0.77 0.91
C ASP A 146 -1.49 0.08 1.03
N LEU A 147 -0.87 0.09 2.22
CA LEU A 147 0.38 0.82 2.50
C LEU A 147 1.63 0.20 1.85
N SER A 148 1.54 -1.01 1.31
CA SER A 148 2.69 -1.72 0.73
C SER A 148 2.82 -1.53 -0.78
N GLY A 149 1.75 -1.15 -1.48
CA GLY A 149 1.76 -0.84 -2.91
C GLY A 149 1.34 0.58 -3.30
N GLY A 150 0.78 1.36 -2.36
CA GLY A 150 0.01 2.59 -2.59
C GLY A 150 0.49 3.49 -3.74
N GLN A 151 1.66 4.14 -3.62
CA GLN A 151 2.06 5.13 -4.65
C GLN A 151 2.41 4.51 -6.00
N THR A 152 2.97 3.31 -6.01
CA THR A 152 3.29 2.61 -7.27
C THR A 152 2.00 2.22 -7.99
N ILE A 153 1.06 1.63 -7.25
CA ILE A 153 -0.27 1.26 -7.79
C ILE A 153 -1.00 2.52 -8.25
N ARG A 154 -1.01 3.58 -7.44
CA ARG A 154 -1.61 4.86 -7.79
C ARG A 154 -1.10 5.37 -9.14
N HIS A 155 0.22 5.40 -9.34
CA HIS A 155 0.82 5.86 -10.59
C HIS A 155 0.44 4.95 -11.77
N THR A 156 0.52 3.63 -11.60
CA THR A 156 0.15 2.66 -12.64
C THR A 156 -1.30 2.82 -13.07
N LEU A 157 -2.24 2.90 -12.12
CA LEU A 157 -3.66 3.02 -12.40
C LEU A 157 -4.04 4.38 -12.98
N ALA A 158 -3.42 5.47 -12.51
CA ALA A 158 -3.63 6.79 -13.08
C ALA A 158 -3.23 6.82 -14.56
N LYS A 159 -2.09 6.22 -14.89
CA LYS A 159 -1.64 6.08 -16.28
C LYS A 159 -2.57 5.18 -17.10
N ALA A 160 -2.92 4.00 -16.58
CA ALA A 160 -3.74 3.02 -17.29
C ALA A 160 -5.13 3.59 -17.65
N TYR A 161 -5.73 4.39 -16.77
CA TYR A 161 -7.08 4.93 -16.96
C TYR A 161 -7.13 6.40 -17.39
N GLY A 162 -5.99 6.98 -17.79
CA GLY A 162 -5.89 8.35 -18.28
C GLY A 162 -6.33 9.40 -17.25
N LEU A 163 -6.02 9.17 -15.96
CA LEU A 163 -6.40 10.05 -14.86
C LEU A 163 -5.31 11.11 -14.62
N ASP A 164 -5.73 12.31 -14.23
CA ASP A 164 -4.80 13.34 -13.78
C ASP A 164 -4.27 13.00 -12.37
N GLU A 165 -3.03 12.51 -12.33
CA GLU A 165 -2.33 12.13 -11.11
C GLU A 165 -2.22 13.30 -10.11
N THR A 166 -2.17 14.54 -10.59
CA THR A 166 -2.02 15.74 -9.74
C THR A 166 -3.29 16.03 -8.95
N SER A 167 -4.47 15.86 -9.56
CA SER A 167 -5.76 15.94 -8.85
C SER A 167 -5.94 14.80 -7.84
N GLY A 168 -5.41 13.61 -8.14
CA GLY A 168 -5.60 12.40 -7.34
C GLY A 168 -7.01 11.78 -7.42
N LEU A 169 -7.92 12.35 -8.22
CA LEU A 169 -9.29 11.85 -8.38
C LEU A 169 -9.31 10.50 -9.12
N GLY A 170 -10.09 9.54 -8.62
CA GLY A 170 -10.17 8.17 -9.16
C GLY A 170 -9.12 7.20 -8.60
N VAL A 171 -8.15 7.71 -7.83
CA VAL A 171 -7.09 6.94 -7.16
C VAL A 171 -6.80 7.45 -5.75
N SER A 172 -7.70 8.23 -5.15
CA SER A 172 -7.57 8.79 -3.80
C SER A 172 -7.52 7.71 -2.72
N PHE A 173 -8.07 6.52 -2.97
CA PHE A 173 -7.97 5.34 -2.11
C PHE A 173 -6.51 5.02 -1.72
N TYR A 174 -5.59 5.15 -2.68
CA TYR A 174 -4.16 4.86 -2.49
C TYR A 174 -3.36 6.02 -1.88
N ALA A 175 -4.00 7.17 -1.66
CA ALA A 175 -3.39 8.34 -1.05
C ALA A 175 -3.58 8.30 0.48
N PHE A 176 -2.47 8.21 1.22
CA PHE A 176 -2.46 8.35 2.67
C PHE A 176 -1.91 9.70 3.07
N LYS A 177 -2.38 10.21 4.21
CA LYS A 177 -1.82 11.43 4.83
C LYS A 177 -0.64 11.08 5.73
N GLU A 178 0.19 12.07 6.05
CA GLU A 178 1.25 11.90 7.04
C GLU A 178 0.67 11.58 8.42
N LEU A 179 1.45 10.89 9.27
CA LEU A 179 0.97 10.46 10.60
C LEU A 179 0.65 11.66 11.50
N ARG A 180 1.35 12.78 11.30
CA ARG A 180 1.27 13.98 12.14
C ARG A 180 0.83 15.24 11.38
N SER A 181 0.38 15.12 10.13
CA SER A 181 -0.05 16.27 9.33
C SER A 181 -1.07 15.86 8.27
N SER A 182 -1.77 16.85 7.70
CA SER A 182 -2.73 16.60 6.62
C SER A 182 -2.10 16.48 5.23
N LYS A 183 -0.76 16.56 5.12
CA LYS A 183 -0.04 16.45 3.85
C LYS A 183 -0.08 15.01 3.33
N LEU A 184 0.12 14.85 2.03
CA LEU A 184 0.24 13.54 1.41
C LEU A 184 1.53 12.83 1.87
N ALA A 185 1.40 11.56 2.28
CA ALA A 185 2.51 10.75 2.75
C ALA A 185 3.49 10.39 1.62
N SER A 186 4.77 10.68 1.86
CA SER A 186 5.89 10.15 1.07
C SER A 186 6.12 8.66 1.35
N GLN A 187 6.98 8.01 0.56
CA GLN A 187 7.38 6.61 0.81
C GLN A 187 7.98 6.39 2.21
N GLY A 188 8.80 7.33 2.68
CA GLY A 188 9.36 7.26 4.04
C GLY A 188 8.28 7.36 5.11
N GLU A 189 7.25 8.17 4.88
CA GLU A 189 6.13 8.30 5.80
C GLU A 189 5.22 7.06 5.78
N MET A 190 5.00 6.43 4.61
CA MET A 190 4.31 5.14 4.52
C MET A 190 4.99 4.08 5.39
N LYS A 191 6.33 4.04 5.39
CA LYS A 191 7.08 3.14 6.29
C LYS A 191 6.78 3.43 7.76
N ARG A 192 6.78 4.70 8.16
CA ARG A 192 6.48 5.11 9.54
C ARG A 192 5.06 4.74 9.95
N ILE A 193 4.08 4.91 9.06
CA ILE A 193 2.69 4.50 9.31
C ILE A 193 2.62 2.98 9.53
N LYS A 194 3.30 2.18 8.71
CA LYS A 194 3.36 0.72 8.88
C LYS A 194 4.01 0.33 10.21
N ASP A 195 5.09 1.01 10.60
CA ASP A 195 5.78 0.74 11.86
C ASP A 195 4.89 1.10 13.07
N TRP A 196 4.25 2.28 13.06
CA TRP A 196 3.25 2.68 14.06
C TRP A 196 2.10 1.66 14.18
N PHE A 197 1.55 1.20 13.04
CA PHE A 197 0.48 0.21 13.06
C PHE A 197 0.93 -1.13 13.66
N ARG A 198 2.17 -1.57 13.36
CA ARG A 198 2.75 -2.80 13.95
C ARG A 198 2.99 -2.67 15.45
N GLU A 199 3.41 -1.50 15.92
CA GLU A 199 3.53 -1.20 17.34
C GLU A 199 2.15 -1.29 18.02
N GLY A 200 1.11 -0.73 17.41
CA GLY A 200 -0.28 -0.87 17.88
C GLY A 200 -0.75 -2.33 17.95
N LEU A 201 -0.44 -3.15 16.94
CA LEU A 201 -0.72 -4.60 16.99
C LEU A 201 0.02 -5.28 18.15
N ASN A 202 1.27 -4.92 18.41
CA ASN A 202 2.03 -5.49 19.52
C ASN A 202 1.41 -5.11 20.87
N ALA A 203 1.02 -3.85 21.06
CA ALA A 203 0.31 -3.37 22.24
C ALA A 203 -1.05 -4.09 22.46
N ALA A 204 -1.77 -4.40 21.37
CA ALA A 204 -2.97 -5.23 21.45
C ALA A 204 -2.65 -6.68 21.84
N GLY A 205 -1.55 -7.23 21.33
CA GLY A 205 -1.08 -8.58 21.70
C GLY A 205 -0.67 -8.72 23.18
N GLU A 206 -0.28 -7.63 23.82
CA GLU A 206 0.04 -7.59 25.26
C GLU A 206 -1.21 -7.77 26.15
N LYS A 207 -2.42 -7.62 25.58
CA LYS A 207 -3.68 -7.87 26.31
C LYS A 207 -3.94 -9.35 26.59
N GLY A 208 -3.16 -10.25 26.00
CA GLY A 208 -3.10 -11.65 26.38
C GLY A 208 -3.01 -12.63 25.22
N VAL A 209 -2.65 -13.88 25.54
CA VAL A 209 -2.53 -14.97 24.56
C VAL A 209 -3.86 -15.25 23.85
N ALA A 210 -5.01 -15.05 24.53
CA ALA A 210 -6.33 -15.20 23.91
C ALA A 210 -6.54 -14.24 22.73
N VAL A 211 -6.16 -12.97 22.89
CA VAL A 211 -6.21 -11.96 21.82
C VAL A 211 -5.30 -12.37 20.67
N LYS A 212 -4.04 -12.74 20.95
CA LYS A 212 -3.12 -13.20 19.91
C LYS A 212 -3.68 -14.39 19.12
N LYS A 213 -4.26 -15.38 19.80
CA LYS A 213 -4.89 -16.55 19.17
C LYS A 213 -6.05 -16.14 18.27
N ALA A 214 -6.99 -15.35 18.78
CA ALA A 214 -8.16 -14.90 18.03
C ALA A 214 -7.75 -14.15 16.75
N VAL A 215 -6.81 -13.22 16.86
CA VAL A 215 -6.35 -12.41 15.72
C VAL A 215 -5.57 -13.23 14.71
N VAL A 216 -4.65 -14.10 15.14
CA VAL A 216 -3.87 -14.96 14.24
C VAL A 216 -4.75 -15.98 13.50
N GLN A 217 -5.73 -16.57 14.20
CA GLN A 217 -6.70 -17.48 13.57
C GLN A 217 -7.56 -16.75 12.54
N GLU A 218 -8.04 -15.55 12.87
CA GLU A 218 -8.85 -14.76 11.95
C GLU A 218 -8.07 -14.25 10.73
N ALA A 219 -6.76 -14.04 10.86
CA ALA A 219 -5.96 -13.51 9.75
C ALA A 219 -6.00 -14.41 8.50
N SER A 220 -6.03 -15.74 8.68
CA SER A 220 -6.22 -16.67 7.56
C SER A 220 -7.58 -16.48 6.89
N THR A 221 -8.65 -16.38 7.68
CA THR A 221 -10.00 -16.07 7.19
C THR A 221 -10.04 -14.75 6.44
N ALA A 222 -9.40 -13.70 6.97
CA ALA A 222 -9.33 -12.40 6.32
C ALA A 222 -8.63 -12.47 4.94
N PHE A 223 -7.56 -13.26 4.80
CA PHE A 223 -6.91 -13.48 3.51
C PHE A 223 -7.78 -14.28 2.54
N ILE A 224 -8.45 -15.34 2.99
CA ILE A 224 -9.36 -16.14 2.15
C ILE A 224 -10.52 -15.28 1.63
N LEU A 225 -11.14 -14.50 2.51
CA LEU A 225 -12.24 -13.60 2.12
C LEU A 225 -11.76 -12.51 1.15
N ASN A 226 -10.54 -12.00 1.34
CA ASN A 226 -9.91 -11.07 0.42
C ASN A 226 -9.61 -11.69 -0.94
N ALA A 227 -9.11 -12.93 -0.96
CA ALA A 227 -8.87 -13.69 -2.18
C ALA A 227 -10.17 -13.88 -2.98
N GLY A 228 -11.27 -14.22 -2.30
CA GLY A 228 -12.58 -14.39 -2.92
C GLY A 228 -13.13 -13.13 -3.60
N LEU A 229 -12.63 -11.93 -3.28
CA LEU A 229 -12.98 -10.71 -4.03
C LEU A 229 -12.31 -10.69 -5.42
N PHE A 230 -11.11 -11.25 -5.55
CA PHE A 230 -10.44 -11.35 -6.84
C PHE A 230 -11.09 -12.41 -7.74
N ASP A 231 -11.64 -13.48 -7.17
CA ASP A 231 -12.41 -14.49 -7.91
C ASP A 231 -13.68 -13.93 -8.55
N LEU A 232 -14.15 -12.78 -8.08
CA LEU A 232 -15.28 -12.09 -8.68
C LEU A 232 -14.88 -11.33 -9.94
N LEU A 233 -13.61 -10.99 -10.13
CA LEU A 233 -13.16 -10.15 -11.24
C LEU A 233 -13.38 -10.82 -12.59
N ASP A 234 -13.89 -10.05 -13.56
CA ASP A 234 -13.90 -10.50 -14.94
C ASP A 234 -12.53 -10.24 -15.58
N THR A 235 -11.82 -11.31 -15.93
CA THR A 235 -10.49 -11.26 -16.54
C THR A 235 -10.55 -11.49 -18.05
N ASN A 236 -11.73 -11.58 -18.66
CA ASN A 236 -11.87 -11.84 -20.10
C ASN A 236 -11.89 -10.54 -20.94
N ASP A 237 -12.46 -9.46 -20.41
CA ASP A 237 -12.52 -8.13 -21.05
C ASP A 237 -11.31 -7.25 -20.63
N ASN A 238 -10.10 -7.79 -20.77
CA ASN A 238 -8.88 -7.03 -20.48
C ASN A 238 -8.61 -6.04 -21.61
N GLU A 239 -8.37 -4.77 -21.27
CA GLU A 239 -7.73 -3.88 -22.23
C GLU A 239 -6.31 -4.38 -22.48
N PRO A 240 -5.82 -4.39 -23.74
CA PRO A 240 -4.44 -4.76 -24.00
C PRO A 240 -3.55 -3.89 -23.12
N LEU A 241 -2.75 -4.55 -22.27
CA LEU A 241 -1.79 -3.90 -21.38
C LEU A 241 -1.16 -2.77 -22.19
N VAL A 242 -1.27 -1.52 -21.71
CA VAL A 242 -0.45 -0.43 -22.25
C VAL A 242 0.95 -1.00 -22.24
N GLU A 243 1.47 -1.28 -23.44
CA GLU A 243 2.78 -1.90 -23.61
C GLU A 243 3.69 -1.03 -22.77
N GLN A 244 4.11 -1.54 -21.60
CA GLN A 244 5.10 -0.86 -20.82
C GLN A 244 6.27 -0.90 -21.77
N ALA A 245 6.51 0.21 -22.47
CA ALA A 245 7.68 0.38 -23.30
C ALA A 245 8.82 0.03 -22.36
N GLN A 246 9.30 -1.20 -22.50
CA GLN A 246 10.45 -1.69 -21.79
C GLN A 246 11.48 -0.66 -22.21
N LYS A 247 11.92 0.20 -21.30
CA LYS A 247 12.98 1.16 -21.62
C LYS A 247 14.22 0.31 -21.83
N THR A 248 14.35 -0.24 -23.03
CA THR A 248 15.55 -0.84 -23.56
C THR A 248 16.46 0.35 -23.77
N TYR A 249 17.29 0.61 -22.77
CA TYR A 249 18.40 1.53 -22.95
C TYR A 249 19.31 0.90 -24.01
N PRO A 250 19.71 1.66 -25.05
CA PRO A 250 20.72 1.19 -25.98
C PRO A 250 21.93 0.69 -25.18
N ILE A 251 22.48 -0.46 -25.56
CA ILE A 251 23.68 -1.02 -24.91
C ILE A 251 24.80 0.05 -24.86
N ALA A 252 24.88 0.91 -25.87
CA ALA A 252 25.78 2.06 -25.91
C ALA A 252 25.59 3.05 -24.75
N SER A 253 24.35 3.33 -24.31
CA SER A 253 24.06 4.22 -23.18
C SER A 253 24.49 3.60 -21.85
N VAL A 254 24.30 2.29 -21.69
CA VAL A 254 24.75 1.55 -20.51
C VAL A 254 26.28 1.49 -20.46
N ILE A 255 26.92 1.20 -21.60
CA ILE A 255 28.38 1.21 -21.74
C ILE A 255 28.94 2.61 -21.46
N ALA A 256 28.31 3.67 -21.96
CA ALA A 256 28.77 5.05 -21.74
C ALA A 256 28.74 5.44 -20.25
N VAL A 257 27.67 5.07 -19.53
CA VAL A 257 27.56 5.34 -18.08
C VAL A 257 28.60 4.53 -17.30
N ILE A 258 28.77 3.24 -17.61
CA ILE A 258 29.78 2.40 -16.97
C ILE A 258 31.19 2.94 -17.25
N ALA A 259 31.50 3.32 -18.49
CA ALA A 259 32.77 3.90 -18.87
C ALA A 259 33.03 5.22 -18.14
N ALA A 260 32.02 6.10 -17.99
CA ALA A 260 32.14 7.35 -17.25
C ALA A 260 32.40 7.12 -15.75
N ILE A 261 31.73 6.14 -15.14
CA ILE A 261 31.95 5.76 -13.72
C ILE A 261 33.34 5.16 -13.54
N CYS A 262 33.75 4.24 -14.42
CA CYS A 262 35.08 3.62 -14.39
C CYS A 262 36.20 4.65 -14.60
N LEU A 263 36.03 5.59 -15.52
CA LEU A 263 36.98 6.68 -15.77
C LEU A 263 37.04 7.62 -14.56
N SER A 264 35.89 7.98 -13.98
CA SER A 264 35.84 8.82 -12.78
C SER A 264 36.54 8.15 -11.60
N HIS A 265 36.28 6.86 -11.38
CA HIS A 265 36.95 6.07 -10.34
C HIS A 265 38.46 5.94 -10.62
N PHE A 266 38.87 5.68 -11.86
CA PHE A 266 40.28 5.61 -12.26
C PHE A 266 41.01 6.94 -12.05
N VAL A 267 40.40 8.06 -12.45
CA VAL A 267 40.96 9.41 -12.25
C VAL A 267 41.07 9.74 -10.75
N LEU A 268 40.09 9.37 -9.93
CA LEU A 268 40.14 9.60 -8.49
C LEU A 268 41.22 8.74 -7.80
N VAL A 269 41.37 7.48 -8.20
CA VAL A 269 42.31 6.53 -7.59
C VAL A 269 43.75 6.74 -8.08
N ILE A 270 43.97 6.86 -9.39
CA ILE A 270 45.31 7.03 -9.98
C ILE A 270 45.76 8.49 -9.91
N GLY A 271 44.83 9.44 -10.04
CA GLY A 271 45.11 10.86 -9.88
C GLY A 271 45.42 11.27 -8.43
N GLY A 272 45.36 10.33 -7.48
CA GLY A 272 45.75 10.54 -6.08
C GLY A 272 44.87 11.54 -5.35
N PHE A 273 43.56 11.55 -5.66
CA PHE A 273 42.55 12.37 -4.97
C PHE A 273 41.90 11.65 -3.78
N THR A 274 42.44 10.50 -3.37
CA THR A 274 42.01 9.74 -2.20
C THR A 274 43.14 9.67 -1.17
N GLY A 275 42.79 9.61 0.12
CA GLY A 275 43.76 9.66 1.23
C GLY A 275 44.37 11.06 1.46
N ASP A 276 45.43 11.12 2.28
CA ASP A 276 46.05 12.40 2.72
C ASP A 276 46.51 13.28 1.54
N LYS A 277 47.02 12.67 0.47
CA LYS A 277 47.43 13.38 -0.76
C LYS A 277 46.24 14.01 -1.51
N GLY A 278 45.06 13.41 -1.41
CA GLY A 278 43.83 13.97 -1.99
C GLY A 278 43.30 15.16 -1.20
N TYR A 279 43.40 15.08 0.14
CA TYR A 279 43.05 16.18 1.03
C TYR A 279 43.96 17.40 0.83
N GLU A 280 45.27 17.19 0.67
CA GLU A 280 46.23 18.26 0.35
C GLU A 280 45.90 18.96 -0.98
N LYS A 281 45.48 18.21 -2.00
CA LYS A 281 45.06 18.78 -3.30
C LYS A 281 43.75 19.56 -3.20
N LEU A 282 42.81 19.12 -2.37
CA LEU A 282 41.56 19.84 -2.10
C LEU A 282 41.85 21.18 -1.42
N ILE A 283 42.71 21.19 -0.39
CA ILE A 283 43.13 22.41 0.31
C ILE A 283 43.85 23.37 -0.65
N ALA A 284 44.72 22.85 -1.52
CA ALA A 284 45.41 23.67 -2.52
C ALA A 284 44.42 24.33 -3.51
N PHE A 285 43.38 23.59 -3.91
CA PHE A 285 42.31 24.12 -4.76
C PHE A 285 41.44 25.16 -4.05
N GLU A 286 41.06 24.93 -2.78
CA GLU A 286 40.33 25.93 -1.97
C GLU A 286 41.13 27.22 -1.77
N ARG A 287 42.45 27.11 -1.55
CA ARG A 287 43.35 28.28 -1.52
C ARG A 287 43.46 29.00 -2.85
N PHE A 288 43.47 28.26 -3.96
CA PHE A 288 43.48 28.87 -5.29
C PHE A 288 42.19 29.64 -5.56
N ILE A 289 41.03 29.07 -5.26
CA ILE A 289 39.72 29.70 -5.46
C ILE A 289 39.54 30.94 -4.57
N SER A 290 39.94 30.87 -3.30
CA SER A 290 39.90 32.03 -2.40
C SER A 290 40.80 33.17 -2.88
N ASN A 291 42.04 32.88 -3.31
CA ASN A 291 42.94 33.88 -3.89
C ASN A 291 42.40 34.48 -5.21
N LEU A 292 41.71 33.67 -6.02
CA LEU A 292 41.06 34.15 -7.24
C LEU A 292 39.93 35.13 -6.92
N TRP A 293 39.16 34.86 -5.86
CA TRP A 293 38.05 35.71 -5.42
C TRP A 293 38.54 37.01 -4.78
N ASP A 294 39.66 36.97 -4.04
CA ASP A 294 40.32 38.16 -3.47
C ASP A 294 40.95 39.06 -4.55
N GLN A 295 41.34 38.52 -5.71
CA GLN A 295 41.79 39.31 -6.86
C GLN A 295 40.64 39.95 -7.64
N VAL A 296 39.44 39.39 -7.58
CA VAL A 296 38.24 39.91 -8.27
C VAL A 296 37.48 40.93 -7.41
N SER A 297 37.77 41.01 -6.11
CA SER A 297 37.12 41.90 -5.14
C SER A 297 37.94 43.14 -4.74
N LYS A 298 39.03 43.44 -5.46
CA LYS A 298 39.75 44.74 -5.44
C LYS A 298 39.54 45.47 -6.76
#